data_AF-A0A8H7GZN6-F1
#
_entry.id   AF-A0A8H7GZN6-F1
#
_cell.length_a   1.000
_cell.length_b   1.000
_cell.length_c   1.000
_cell.angle_alpha   90.00
_cell.angle_beta   90.00
_cell.angle_gamma   90.00
#
_symmetry.space_group_name_H-M   'P 1'
#
loop_
_entity.id
_entity.type
_entity.pdbx_description
1 polymer ?
#
loop_
_entity_poly.entity_id
_entity_poly.type
_entity_poly.pdbx_seq_one_letter_code
_entity_poly.pdbx_strand_id
1 'polypeptide(L)'
;MIGQALHFRYFHSCPVPSAVERYTDEVRRVYGVIEMALAERREALIMDLDRDNAAAYSAGTTPLSSSRYFDYPVWLVGDRATVADLSFVPWNNVVDRIGINLKVEFPEVYKWTKYMMRRPAVVRALRGD
;
A
#
# COMPACT_ATOMS: atom_id res chain seq x y z
N MET A 1 -13.74 4.49 -0.84
CA MET A 1 -14.42 4.25 0.46
C MET A 1 -13.84 5.05 1.62
N ILE A 2 -12.56 5.45 1.58
CA ILE A 2 -11.91 6.25 2.65
C ILE A 2 -12.67 7.54 2.97
N GLY A 3 -13.10 8.29 1.97
CA GLY A 3 -13.91 9.49 2.17
C GLY A 3 -15.23 9.24 2.91
N GLN A 4 -15.90 8.11 2.66
CA GLN A 4 -17.13 7.75 3.39
C GLN A 4 -16.84 7.38 4.85
N ALA A 5 -15.77 6.60 5.09
CA ALA A 5 -15.33 6.29 6.44
C ALA A 5 -15.01 7.57 7.23
N LEU A 6 -14.31 8.53 6.61
CA LEU A 6 -14.03 9.84 7.20
C LEU A 6 -15.33 10.65 7.44
N HIS A 7 -16.27 10.64 6.50
CA HIS A 7 -17.56 11.32 6.64
C HIS A 7 -18.33 10.84 7.87
N PHE A 8 -18.59 9.53 7.96
CA PHE A 8 -19.34 8.98 9.09
C PHE A 8 -18.60 9.08 10.43
N ARG A 9 -17.27 9.14 10.41
CA ARG A 9 -16.46 9.27 11.63
C ARG A 9 -16.35 10.70 12.16
N TYR A 10 -16.30 11.71 11.28
CA TYR A 10 -15.96 13.08 11.66
C TYR A 10 -16.98 14.15 11.30
N PHE A 11 -17.80 13.92 10.26
CA PHE A 11 -18.61 14.99 9.65
C PHE A 11 -20.12 14.73 9.71
N HIS A 12 -20.55 13.48 9.90
CA HIS A 12 -21.97 13.15 10.00
C HIS A 12 -22.55 13.69 11.31
N SER A 13 -23.76 14.26 11.26
CA SER A 13 -24.39 14.97 12.39
C SER A 13 -24.78 14.07 13.56
N CYS A 14 -24.90 12.77 13.33
CA CYS A 14 -25.24 11.76 14.33
C CYS A 14 -24.26 10.57 14.24
N PRO A 15 -23.78 10.01 15.37
CA PRO A 15 -22.95 8.81 15.34
C PRO A 15 -23.70 7.60 14.75
N VAL A 16 -23.13 6.96 13.73
CA VAL A 16 -23.66 5.72 13.13
C VAL A 16 -22.56 4.65 13.12
N PRO A 17 -22.39 3.89 14.21
CA PRO A 17 -21.27 2.95 14.36
C PRO A 17 -21.16 1.92 13.23
N SER A 18 -22.29 1.35 12.81
CA SER A 18 -22.33 0.36 11.73
C SER A 18 -21.87 0.91 10.38
N ALA A 19 -22.09 2.21 10.10
CA ALA A 19 -21.60 2.84 8.89
C ALA A 19 -20.07 3.06 8.96
N VAL A 20 -19.56 3.48 10.11
CA VAL A 20 -18.11 3.62 10.33
C VAL A 20 -17.40 2.29 10.15
N GLU A 21 -17.89 1.22 10.78
CA GLU A 21 -17.35 -0.13 10.66
C GLU A 21 -17.38 -0.61 9.21
N ARG A 22 -18.56 -0.58 8.56
CA ARG A 22 -18.75 -1.00 7.16
C ARG A 22 -17.73 -0.38 6.22
N TYR A 23 -17.53 0.93 6.31
CA TYR A 23 -16.62 1.62 5.41
C TYR A 23 -15.15 1.45 5.79
N THR A 24 -14.83 1.28 7.07
CA THR A 24 -13.46 1.00 7.51
C THR A 24 -13.02 -0.38 7.06
N ASP A 25 -13.88 -1.40 7.21
CA ASP A 25 -13.59 -2.76 6.76
C ASP A 25 -13.48 -2.87 5.25
N GLU A 26 -14.33 -2.15 4.51
CA GLU A 26 -14.20 -2.09 3.06
C GLU A 26 -12.89 -1.41 2.62
N VAL A 27 -12.42 -0.40 3.35
CA VAL A 27 -11.09 0.19 3.09
C VAL A 27 -9.99 -0.83 3.36
N ARG A 28 -10.04 -1.58 4.46
CA ARG A 28 -9.08 -2.67 4.72
C ARG A 28 -9.09 -3.70 3.60
N ARG A 29 -10.27 -4.09 3.11
CA ARG A 29 -10.42 -5.02 1.99
C ARG A 29 -9.76 -4.49 0.72
N VAL A 30 -9.95 -3.20 0.40
CA VAL A 30 -9.30 -2.55 -0.74
C VAL A 30 -7.77 -2.53 -0.59
N TYR A 31 -7.25 -2.17 0.59
CA TYR A 31 -5.80 -2.24 0.83
C TYR A 31 -5.26 -3.67 0.78
N GLY A 32 -6.04 -4.66 1.19
CA GLY A 32 -5.68 -6.08 1.04
C GLY A 32 -5.46 -6.48 -0.43
N VAL A 33 -6.28 -5.98 -1.36
CA VAL A 33 -6.08 -6.22 -2.80
C VAL A 33 -4.78 -5.59 -3.29
N ILE A 34 -4.49 -4.36 -2.86
CA ILE A 34 -3.27 -3.64 -3.27
C ILE A 34 -2.03 -4.31 -2.67
N GLU A 35 -2.09 -4.68 -1.39
CA GLU A 35 -1.03 -5.39 -0.68
C GLU A 35 -0.69 -6.70 -1.38
N MET A 36 -1.69 -7.50 -1.71
CA MET A 36 -1.51 -8.78 -2.42
C MET A 36 -0.88 -8.56 -3.80
N ALA A 37 -1.38 -7.58 -4.57
CA ALA A 37 -0.82 -7.27 -5.89
C ALA A 37 0.66 -6.82 -5.81
N LEU A 38 1.01 -5.98 -4.83
CA LEU A 38 2.39 -5.54 -4.64
C LEU A 38 3.30 -6.67 -4.13
N ALA A 39 2.78 -7.57 -3.28
CA ALA A 39 3.50 -8.75 -2.83
C ALA A 39 3.82 -9.70 -3.99
N GLU A 40 2.85 -9.97 -4.87
CA GLU A 40 3.06 -10.77 -6.09
C GLU A 40 4.13 -10.13 -7.00
N ARG A 41 4.08 -8.81 -7.19
CA ARG A 41 5.12 -8.09 -7.96
C ARG A 41 6.50 -8.21 -7.31
N ARG A 42 6.58 -8.17 -5.98
CA ARG A 42 7.86 -8.34 -5.26
C ARG A 42 8.40 -9.75 -5.38
N GLU A 43 7.55 -10.75 -5.23
CA GLU A 43 7.94 -12.14 -5.39
C GLU A 43 8.50 -12.39 -6.79
N ALA A 44 7.79 -11.94 -7.84
CA ALA A 44 8.25 -12.03 -9.22
C ALA A 44 9.58 -11.30 -9.45
N LEU A 45 9.74 -10.08 -8.91
CA LEU A 45 10.98 -9.31 -9.00
C LEU A 45 12.16 -10.06 -8.36
N ILE A 46 11.96 -10.60 -7.14
CA ILE A 46 13.01 -11.32 -6.43
C ILE A 46 13.43 -12.58 -7.19
N MET A 47 12.47 -13.35 -7.70
CA MET A 47 12.75 -14.56 -8.45
C MET A 47 13.47 -14.29 -9.78
N ASP A 48 13.13 -13.22 -10.48
CA ASP A 48 13.80 -12.87 -11.74
C ASP A 48 15.24 -12.40 -11.51
N LEU A 49 15.49 -11.66 -10.43
CA LEU A 49 16.81 -11.10 -10.10
C LEU A 49 17.73 -12.05 -9.32
N ASP A 50 17.19 -13.11 -8.70
CA ASP A 50 17.91 -14.12 -7.91
C ASP A 50 17.47 -15.53 -8.32
N ARG A 51 17.70 -15.85 -9.59
CA ARG A 51 17.21 -17.10 -10.23
C ARG A 51 17.74 -18.37 -9.58
N ASP A 52 18.98 -18.32 -9.10
CA ASP A 52 19.63 -19.48 -8.46
C ASP A 52 18.91 -19.89 -7.16
N ASN A 53 18.31 -18.92 -6.45
CA ASN A 53 17.56 -19.14 -5.21
C ASN A 53 16.03 -19.11 -5.40
N ALA A 54 15.54 -18.92 -6.63
CA ALA A 54 14.11 -18.74 -6.92
C ALA A 54 13.23 -19.88 -6.38
N ALA A 55 13.70 -21.13 -6.50
CA ALA A 55 12.98 -22.30 -6.00
C ALA A 55 12.80 -22.30 -4.47
N ALA A 56 13.77 -21.75 -3.72
CA ALA A 56 13.71 -21.67 -2.27
C ALA A 56 12.72 -20.60 -1.80
N TYR A 57 12.65 -19.47 -2.51
CA TYR A 57 11.64 -18.44 -2.26
C TYR A 57 10.22 -18.93 -2.61
N SER A 58 10.03 -19.55 -3.78
CA SER A 58 8.69 -20.03 -4.20
C SER A 58 8.16 -21.14 -3.32
N ALA A 59 9.04 -21.97 -2.77
CA ALA A 59 8.66 -23.04 -1.84
C ALA A 59 8.43 -22.55 -0.40
N GLY A 60 8.69 -21.26 -0.11
CA GLY A 60 8.59 -20.70 1.24
C GLY A 60 9.65 -21.22 2.23
N THR A 61 10.68 -21.94 1.76
CA THR A 61 11.76 -22.45 2.61
C THR A 61 12.76 -21.35 2.97
N THR A 62 12.83 -20.30 2.15
CA THR A 62 13.57 -19.07 2.45
C THR A 62 12.61 -17.88 2.42
N PRO A 63 12.55 -17.06 3.48
CA PRO A 63 11.66 -15.90 3.49
C PRO A 63 12.15 -14.84 2.49
N LEU A 64 11.21 -14.21 1.77
CA LEU A 64 11.50 -13.13 0.82
C LEU A 64 12.29 -11.97 1.46
N SER A 65 12.13 -11.77 2.78
CA SER A 65 12.85 -10.76 3.55
C SER A 65 14.37 -10.94 3.57
N SER A 66 14.87 -12.14 3.30
CA SER A 66 16.31 -12.40 3.17
C SER A 66 16.90 -11.93 1.83
N SER A 67 16.05 -11.66 0.83
CA SER A 67 16.53 -11.20 -0.47
C SER A 67 17.09 -9.78 -0.36
N ARG A 68 18.25 -9.55 -1.00
CA ARG A 68 18.84 -8.19 -1.12
C ARG A 68 17.93 -7.19 -1.86
N TYR A 69 16.94 -7.69 -2.61
CA TYR A 69 15.98 -6.88 -3.36
C TYR A 69 14.64 -6.72 -2.63
N PHE A 70 14.53 -7.19 -1.37
CA PHE A 70 13.27 -7.13 -0.61
C PHE A 70 12.76 -5.71 -0.33
N ASP A 71 13.63 -4.71 -0.43
CA ASP A 71 13.25 -3.31 -0.32
C ASP A 71 13.23 -2.59 -1.66
N TYR A 72 13.49 -3.22 -2.81
CA TYR A 72 13.39 -2.53 -4.11
C TYR A 72 11.96 -2.03 -4.38
N PRO A 73 11.80 -0.89 -5.07
CA PRO A 73 10.48 -0.37 -5.40
C PRO A 73 9.79 -1.28 -6.40
N VAL A 74 8.57 -1.68 -6.07
CA VAL A 74 7.63 -2.37 -6.97
C VAL A 74 6.46 -1.45 -7.26
N TRP A 75 5.86 -1.60 -8.44
CA TRP A 75 4.78 -0.73 -8.93
C TRP A 75 3.62 -1.59 -9.42
N LEU A 76 2.41 -1.02 -9.39
CA LEU A 76 1.20 -1.78 -9.77
C LEU A 76 1.24 -2.24 -11.22
N VAL A 77 1.74 -1.39 -12.12
CA VAL A 77 1.72 -1.61 -13.57
C VAL A 77 3.04 -1.19 -14.22
N GLY A 78 3.61 -2.10 -15.03
CA GLY A 78 4.68 -1.79 -15.99
C GLY A 78 6.05 -1.46 -15.39
N ASP A 79 6.36 -2.00 -14.20
CA ASP A 79 7.66 -1.88 -13.51
C ASP A 79 8.18 -0.44 -13.34
N ARG A 80 7.26 0.54 -13.34
CA ARG A 80 7.55 1.95 -13.14
C ARG A 80 6.38 2.64 -12.43
N ALA A 81 6.68 3.74 -11.74
CA ALA A 81 5.63 4.56 -11.14
C ALA A 81 4.73 5.15 -12.24
N THR A 82 3.42 4.97 -12.10
CA THR A 82 2.39 5.52 -12.99
C THR A 82 1.31 6.26 -12.19
N VAL A 83 0.32 6.81 -12.91
CA VAL A 83 -0.84 7.43 -12.26
C VAL A 83 -1.63 6.42 -11.40
N ALA A 84 -1.61 5.13 -11.76
CA ALA A 84 -2.24 4.08 -10.96
C ALA A 84 -1.64 3.98 -9.56
N ASP A 85 -0.36 4.33 -9.40
CA ASP A 85 0.29 4.38 -8.10
C ASP A 85 0.02 5.71 -7.38
N LEU A 86 0.26 6.80 -8.10
CA LEU A 86 0.21 8.15 -7.53
C LEU A 86 -1.19 8.54 -7.04
N SER A 87 -2.27 7.97 -7.60
CA SER A 87 -3.64 8.24 -7.18
C SER A 87 -3.93 7.85 -5.71
N PHE A 88 -3.14 6.95 -5.13
CA PHE A 88 -3.32 6.50 -3.75
C PHE A 88 -2.58 7.37 -2.72
N VAL A 89 -1.56 8.13 -3.14
CA VAL A 89 -0.68 8.88 -2.22
C VAL A 89 -1.47 9.79 -1.26
N PRO A 90 -2.39 10.66 -1.72
CA PRO A 90 -3.11 11.55 -0.81
C PRO A 90 -3.93 10.79 0.22
N TRP A 91 -4.50 9.65 -0.19
CA TRP A 91 -5.36 8.83 0.64
C TRP A 91 -4.58 8.00 1.66
N ASN A 92 -3.41 7.46 1.28
CA ASN A 92 -2.52 6.73 2.19
C ASN A 92 -2.06 7.61 3.37
N ASN A 93 -2.01 8.93 3.18
CA ASN A 93 -1.62 9.89 4.23
C ASN A 93 -2.74 10.19 5.24
N VAL A 94 -3.96 9.70 5.05
CA VAL A 94 -5.12 10.01 5.92
C VAL A 94 -5.90 8.81 6.43
N VAL A 95 -5.53 7.59 6.04
CA VAL A 95 -6.22 6.35 6.46
C VAL A 95 -5.96 5.98 7.92
N ASP A 96 -4.91 6.49 8.52
CA ASP A 96 -4.65 6.40 9.96
C ASP A 96 -5.77 7.05 10.79
N ARG A 97 -6.43 8.10 10.26
CA ARG A 97 -7.57 8.76 10.90
C ARG A 97 -8.78 7.86 11.08
N ILE A 98 -8.93 6.84 10.23
CA ILE A 98 -9.99 5.82 10.38
C ILE A 98 -9.49 4.55 11.09
N GLY A 99 -8.32 4.60 11.72
CA GLY A 99 -7.78 3.50 12.52
C GLY A 99 -7.09 2.41 11.72
N ILE A 100 -6.61 2.72 10.50
CA ILE A 100 -5.85 1.78 9.68
C ILE A 100 -4.37 2.15 9.73
N ASN A 101 -3.54 1.22 10.19
CA ASN A 101 -2.10 1.39 10.27
C ASN A 101 -1.40 0.66 9.12
N LEU A 102 -1.10 1.39 8.04
CA LEU A 102 -0.45 0.81 6.86
C LEU A 102 0.85 0.08 7.18
N LYS A 103 1.67 0.58 8.12
CA LYS A 103 2.96 -0.05 8.45
C LYS A 103 2.79 -1.46 9.04
N VAL A 104 1.73 -1.65 9.83
CA VAL A 104 1.47 -2.90 10.56
C VAL A 104 0.59 -3.83 9.74
N GLU A 105 -0.48 -3.31 9.15
CA GLU A 105 -1.49 -4.10 8.44
C GLU A 105 -1.09 -4.42 6.99
N PHE A 106 -0.33 -3.53 6.31
CA PHE A 106 -0.03 -3.62 4.87
C PHE A 106 1.44 -3.25 4.56
N PRO A 107 2.41 -4.12 4.91
CA PRO A 107 3.84 -3.82 4.78
C PRO A 107 4.30 -3.41 3.38
N GLU A 108 3.77 -4.03 2.32
CA GLU A 108 4.13 -3.71 0.94
C GLU A 108 3.56 -2.36 0.49
N VAL A 109 2.31 -2.08 0.83
CA VAL A 109 1.70 -0.75 0.64
C VAL A 109 2.50 0.33 1.37
N TYR A 110 3.00 0.04 2.58
CA TYR A 110 3.82 0.98 3.35
C TYR A 110 5.15 1.29 2.66
N LYS A 111 5.88 0.28 2.18
CA LYS A 111 7.11 0.47 1.39
C LYS A 111 6.84 1.27 0.13
N TRP A 112 5.81 0.89 -0.62
CA TRP A 112 5.39 1.55 -1.86
C TRP A 112 5.04 3.03 -1.65
N THR A 113 4.27 3.33 -0.60
CA THR A 113 3.94 4.71 -0.21
C THR A 113 5.20 5.52 0.12
N LYS A 114 6.14 4.95 0.88
CA LYS A 114 7.43 5.60 1.16
C LYS A 114 8.21 5.94 -0.09
N TYR A 115 8.24 5.04 -1.08
CA TYR A 115 8.92 5.30 -2.34
C TYR A 115 8.28 6.45 -3.12
N MET A 116 6.95 6.52 -3.17
CA MET A 116 6.25 7.64 -3.81
C MET A 116 6.51 8.97 -3.08
N MET A 117 6.47 8.97 -1.75
CA MET A 117 6.67 10.17 -0.93
C MET A 117 8.10 10.72 -0.95
N ARG A 118 9.10 9.94 -1.37
CA ARG A 118 10.47 10.42 -1.59
C ARG A 118 10.64 11.21 -2.89
N ARG A 119 9.66 11.19 -3.80
CA ARG A 119 9.75 11.85 -5.11
C ARG A 119 9.57 13.36 -4.94
N PRO A 120 10.52 14.21 -5.38
CA PRO A 120 10.40 15.67 -5.20
C PRO A 120 9.13 16.27 -5.79
N ALA A 121 8.67 15.77 -6.93
CA ALA A 121 7.43 16.22 -7.56
C ALA A 121 6.18 15.94 -6.70
N VAL A 122 6.13 14.79 -6.02
CA VAL A 122 5.02 14.44 -5.12
C VAL A 122 5.05 15.33 -3.88
N VAL A 123 6.25 15.54 -3.30
CA VAL A 123 6.41 16.42 -2.13
C VAL A 123 5.97 17.85 -2.45
N ARG A 124 6.37 18.40 -3.60
CA ARG A 124 5.93 19.73 -4.04
C ARG A 124 4.40 19.80 -4.20
N ALA A 125 3.82 18.84 -4.93
CA ALA A 125 2.37 18.81 -5.16
C ALA A 125 1.54 18.74 -3.87
N LEU A 126 2.02 18.02 -2.84
CA LEU A 126 1.33 17.92 -1.55
C LEU A 126 1.50 19.15 -0.66
N ARG A 127 2.53 19.99 -0.88
CA ARG A 127 2.70 21.25 -0.14
C ARG A 127 1.80 22.36 -0.66
N GLY A 128 1.37 22.27 -1.92
CA GLY A 128 0.53 23.30 -2.56
C GLY A 128 1.33 24.51 -3.05
N ASP A 129 2.64 24.35 -3.26
CA ASP A 129 3.54 25.34 -3.87
C ASP A 129 3.47 25.34 -5.40
#